data_AF-A0A924I5A1-F1
#
_entry.id   AF-A0A924I5A1-F1
#
_cell.length_a   1.000
_cell.length_b   1.000
_cell.length_c   1.000
_cell.angle_alpha   90.00
_cell.angle_beta   90.00
_cell.angle_gamma   90.00
#
_symmetry.space_group_name_H-M   'P 1'
#
loop_
_entity.id
_entity.type
_entity.pdbx_description
1 polymer ?
#
loop_
_entity_poly.entity_id
_entity_poly.type
_entity_poly.pdbx_seq_one_letter_code
_entity_poly.pdbx_strand_id
1 'polypeptide(L)'
;ENPANIAIHVRTTALEILHDFADAPIDAIITGVGTGGHITGVAEALKPVWPKLKIYAVEPTLSPVISGGQPSPHPIQGIGAGFIPANLHTQLLDGVIQVDPADAKAWALRSAQEEGLLVGISSGATLAAIAQKLPDLATGSRVLGFNYDTGERYLSVPEFLPG
;
A
#
# COMPACT_ATOMS: atom_id res chain seq x y z
N GLU A 1 16.94 6.06 -3.88
CA GLU A 1 17.94 7.14 -3.82
C GLU A 1 17.66 8.33 -4.73
N ASN A 2 16.55 8.41 -5.48
CA ASN A 2 16.20 9.63 -6.22
C ASN A 2 15.22 10.49 -5.40
N PRO A 3 15.61 11.67 -4.86
CA PRO A 3 14.73 12.55 -4.12
C PRO A 3 13.54 13.07 -4.93
N ALA A 4 13.67 13.12 -6.26
CA ALA A 4 12.58 13.53 -7.15
C ALA A 4 11.37 12.57 -7.05
N ASN A 5 11.59 11.30 -6.70
CA ASN A 5 10.54 10.32 -6.48
C ASN A 5 9.65 10.72 -5.29
N ILE A 6 10.23 11.13 -4.16
CA ILE A 6 9.44 11.64 -3.02
C ILE A 6 8.80 12.99 -3.39
N ALA A 7 9.59 13.89 -3.99
CA ALA A 7 9.16 15.25 -4.27
C ALA A 7 7.95 15.33 -5.21
N ILE A 8 7.81 14.41 -6.17
CA ILE A 8 6.62 14.41 -7.04
C ILE A 8 5.36 14.06 -6.23
N HIS A 9 5.41 13.04 -5.37
CA HIS A 9 4.27 12.64 -4.55
C HIS A 9 3.88 13.69 -3.51
N VAL A 10 4.84 14.45 -2.96
CA VAL A 10 4.56 15.61 -2.11
C VAL A 10 3.79 16.69 -2.89
N ARG A 11 4.16 16.93 -4.15
CA ARG A 11 3.63 18.04 -4.96
C ARG A 11 2.36 17.70 -5.73
N THR A 12 2.05 16.42 -5.91
CA THR A 12 0.87 15.98 -6.66
C THR A 12 0.00 15.08 -5.81
N THR A 13 0.38 13.82 -5.62
CA THR A 13 -0.43 12.79 -4.96
C THR A 13 -0.95 13.21 -3.59
N ALA A 14 -0.11 13.83 -2.76
CA ALA A 14 -0.53 14.31 -1.45
C ALA A 14 -1.52 15.48 -1.53
N LEU A 15 -1.36 16.38 -2.51
CA LEU A 15 -2.26 17.52 -2.70
C LEU A 15 -3.60 17.08 -3.28
N GLU A 16 -3.62 16.08 -4.16
CA GLU A 16 -4.84 15.44 -4.67
C GLU A 16 -5.63 14.82 -3.51
N ILE A 17 -4.96 14.02 -2.67
CA ILE A 17 -5.58 13.43 -1.46
C ILE A 17 -6.08 14.53 -0.51
N LEU A 18 -5.27 15.56 -0.26
CA LEU A 18 -5.66 16.65 0.63
C LEU A 18 -6.88 17.40 0.10
N HIS A 19 -6.92 17.68 -1.20
CA HIS A 19 -8.02 18.36 -1.85
C HIS A 19 -9.32 17.55 -1.73
N ASP A 20 -9.28 16.27 -2.08
CA ASP A 20 -10.48 15.42 -2.13
C ASP A 20 -11.05 15.09 -0.75
N PHE A 21 -10.20 15.08 0.28
CA PHE A 21 -10.55 14.70 1.64
C PHE A 21 -10.40 15.84 2.66
N ALA A 22 -10.31 17.10 2.21
CA ALA A 22 -10.12 18.27 3.06
C ALA A 22 -11.17 18.36 4.18
N ASP A 23 -12.44 18.16 3.82
CA ASP A 23 -13.58 18.24 4.73
C ASP A 23 -13.82 16.95 5.53
N ALA A 24 -13.18 15.85 5.13
CA ALA A 24 -13.35 14.53 5.72
C ALA A 24 -12.01 13.79 5.80
N PRO A 25 -11.15 14.16 6.77
CA PRO A 25 -9.80 13.63 6.89
C PRO A 25 -9.73 12.11 6.88
N ILE A 26 -8.59 11.60 6.39
CA ILE A 26 -8.26 10.18 6.40
C ILE A 26 -7.62 9.83 7.75
N ASP A 27 -8.06 8.72 8.36
CA ASP A 27 -7.53 8.25 9.64
C ASP A 27 -6.31 7.33 9.44
N ALA A 28 -6.33 6.51 8.39
CA ALA A 28 -5.23 5.61 8.06
C ALA A 28 -4.95 5.53 6.56
N ILE A 29 -3.68 5.57 6.19
CA ILE A 29 -3.20 5.19 4.86
C ILE A 29 -2.47 3.85 5.00
N ILE A 30 -2.89 2.86 4.22
CA ILE A 30 -2.32 1.51 4.22
C ILE A 30 -1.88 1.21 2.80
N THR A 31 -0.60 0.94 2.59
CA THR A 31 -0.06 0.87 1.23
C THR A 31 1.22 0.03 1.13
N GLY A 32 1.30 -0.77 0.08
CA GLY A 32 2.48 -1.54 -0.31
C GLY A 32 3.71 -0.68 -0.60
N VAL A 33 4.89 -1.25 -0.33
CA VAL A 33 6.18 -0.56 -0.51
C VAL A 33 7.01 -1.23 -1.60
N GLY A 34 7.15 -0.54 -2.74
CA GLY A 34 8.14 -0.82 -3.78
C GLY A 34 9.38 0.07 -3.58
N THR A 35 9.40 1.25 -4.22
CA THR A 35 10.50 2.21 -4.03
C THR A 35 10.38 3.04 -2.75
N GLY A 36 9.20 3.11 -2.14
CA GLY A 36 8.93 3.91 -0.92
C GLY A 36 8.64 5.39 -1.16
N GLY A 37 8.74 5.89 -2.40
CA GLY A 37 8.58 7.32 -2.67
C GLY A 37 7.18 7.88 -2.38
N HIS A 38 6.12 7.15 -2.75
CA HIS A 38 4.74 7.61 -2.57
C HIS A 38 4.34 7.66 -1.10
N ILE A 39 4.57 6.58 -0.35
CA ILE A 39 4.22 6.49 1.07
C ILE A 39 4.98 7.54 1.87
N THR A 40 6.26 7.76 1.56
CA THR A 40 7.06 8.82 2.20
C THR A 40 6.53 10.19 1.85
N GLY A 41 6.38 10.52 0.56
CA GLY A 41 5.97 11.86 0.14
C GLY A 41 4.56 12.24 0.63
N VAL A 42 3.64 11.28 0.61
CA VAL A 42 2.29 11.46 1.13
C VAL A 42 2.30 11.63 2.66
N ALA A 43 3.08 10.82 3.39
CA ALA A 43 3.19 10.96 4.83
C ALA A 43 3.82 12.30 5.25
N GLU A 44 4.89 12.75 4.58
CA GLU A 44 5.55 14.03 4.86
C GLU A 44 4.61 15.22 4.68
N ALA A 45 3.79 15.20 3.64
CA ALA A 45 2.87 16.28 3.32
C ALA A 45 1.61 16.26 4.21
N LEU A 46 1.05 15.08 4.48
CA LEU A 46 -0.26 14.98 5.15
C LEU A 46 -0.19 14.92 6.67
N LYS A 47 0.86 14.33 7.27
CA LYS A 47 0.96 14.27 8.75
C LYS A 47 0.95 15.64 9.44
N PRO A 48 1.61 16.70 8.90
CA PRO A 48 1.51 18.04 9.49
C PRO A 48 0.09 18.62 9.44
N VAL A 49 -0.71 18.26 8.43
CA VAL A 49 -2.08 18.75 8.23
C VAL A 49 -3.09 17.93 9.05
N TRP A 50 -2.89 16.61 9.13
CA TRP A 50 -3.69 15.67 9.90
C TRP A 50 -2.80 14.93 10.93
N PRO A 51 -2.54 15.53 12.10
CA PRO A 51 -1.60 14.97 13.09
C PRO A 51 -1.96 13.59 13.65
N LYS A 52 -3.22 13.16 13.48
CA LYS A 52 -3.71 11.84 13.90
C LYS A 52 -3.60 10.78 12.81
N LEU A 53 -3.27 11.16 11.58
CA LEU A 53 -3.14 10.26 10.44
C LEU A 53 -2.12 9.15 10.73
N LYS A 54 -2.55 7.91 10.54
CA LYS A 54 -1.72 6.72 10.66
C LYS A 54 -1.23 6.24 9.30
N ILE A 55 0.04 5.87 9.21
CA ILE A 55 0.64 5.37 7.98
C ILE A 55 1.14 3.95 8.21
N TYR A 56 0.64 2.98 7.43
CA TYR A 56 1.07 1.59 7.52
C TYR A 56 1.67 1.13 6.19
N ALA A 57 2.89 0.61 6.25
CA ALA A 57 3.51 -0.06 5.12
C ALA A 57 2.99 -1.49 4.98
N VAL A 58 2.79 -1.96 3.76
CA VAL A 58 2.46 -3.36 3.46
C VAL A 58 3.66 -4.05 2.83
N GLU A 59 4.00 -5.22 3.34
CA GLU A 59 5.06 -6.08 2.79
C GLU A 59 4.65 -7.55 2.77
N PRO A 60 5.30 -8.40 1.94
CA PRO A 60 5.00 -9.83 1.90
C PRO A 60 5.50 -10.55 3.16
N THR A 61 4.71 -11.49 3.70
CA THR A 61 5.15 -12.38 4.80
C THR A 61 6.42 -13.17 4.45
N LEU A 62 6.62 -13.49 3.17
CA LEU A 62 7.79 -14.23 2.69
C LEU A 62 9.06 -13.39 2.59
N SER A 63 8.97 -12.05 2.58
CA SER A 63 10.12 -11.14 2.48
C SER A 63 9.94 -9.91 3.38
N PRO A 64 9.85 -10.07 4.71
CA PRO A 64 9.40 -9.02 5.62
C PRO A 64 10.55 -8.14 6.11
N VAL A 65 11.25 -7.50 5.17
CA VAL A 65 12.49 -6.78 5.46
C VAL A 65 12.26 -5.50 6.25
N ILE A 66 11.13 -4.80 6.06
CA ILE A 66 10.80 -3.59 6.83
C ILE A 66 10.51 -3.96 8.29
N SER A 67 9.95 -5.15 8.54
CA SER A 67 9.79 -5.71 9.89
C SER A 67 11.07 -6.29 10.51
N GLY A 68 12.21 -6.26 9.80
CA GLY A 68 13.49 -6.79 10.27
C GLY A 68 13.73 -8.28 9.99
N GLY A 69 12.89 -8.91 9.16
CA GLY A 69 13.11 -10.26 8.66
C GLY A 69 14.11 -10.34 7.51
N GLN A 70 14.24 -11.54 6.93
CA GLN A 70 15.16 -11.79 5.82
C GLN A 70 14.45 -11.67 4.46
N PRO A 71 15.14 -11.19 3.42
CA PRO A 71 14.59 -11.18 2.08
C PRO A 71 14.48 -12.60 1.51
N SER A 72 13.40 -12.86 0.77
CA SER A 72 13.19 -14.11 0.04
C SER A 72 12.36 -13.86 -1.21
N PRO A 73 12.46 -14.71 -2.27
CA PRO A 73 11.55 -14.64 -3.40
C PRO A 73 10.08 -14.76 -2.97
N HIS A 74 9.22 -13.93 -3.57
CA HIS A 74 7.78 -13.94 -3.33
C HIS A 74 7.02 -13.56 -4.62
N PRO A 75 5.73 -13.92 -4.75
CA PRO A 75 4.99 -13.70 -5.99
C PRO A 75 4.25 -12.35 -6.04
N ILE A 76 4.20 -11.58 -4.94
CA ILE A 76 3.53 -10.26 -4.92
C ILE A 76 4.37 -9.21 -5.67
N GLN A 77 4.16 -9.08 -6.98
CA GLN A 77 4.89 -8.13 -7.82
C GLN A 77 4.60 -6.67 -7.43
N GLY A 78 5.61 -5.80 -7.52
CA GLY A 78 5.48 -4.36 -7.27
C GLY A 78 5.82 -3.89 -5.85
N ILE A 79 5.90 -4.80 -4.87
CA ILE A 79 6.28 -4.50 -3.48
C ILE A 79 7.37 -5.46 -3.00
N GLY A 80 7.93 -5.24 -1.80
CA GLY A 80 8.83 -6.21 -1.16
C GLY A 80 10.20 -6.30 -1.85
N ALA A 81 10.87 -5.16 -2.05
CA ALA A 81 12.12 -5.07 -2.81
C ALA A 81 13.30 -5.93 -2.30
N GLY A 82 13.16 -6.62 -1.16
CA GLY A 82 14.23 -7.42 -0.55
C GLY A 82 15.28 -6.61 0.22
N PHE A 83 15.06 -5.31 0.34
CA PHE A 83 15.84 -4.37 1.16
C PHE A 83 14.94 -3.18 1.52
N ILE A 84 15.32 -2.39 2.52
CA ILE A 84 14.63 -1.13 2.84
C ILE A 84 15.10 -0.06 1.84
N PRO A 85 14.21 0.46 0.95
CA PRO A 85 14.62 1.45 -0.03
C PRO A 85 15.02 2.76 0.65
N ALA A 86 16.06 3.44 0.16
CA ALA A 86 16.48 4.73 0.70
C ALA A 86 15.40 5.83 0.64
N ASN A 87 14.40 5.69 -0.24
CA ASN A 87 13.29 6.64 -0.31
C ASN A 87 12.16 6.31 0.70
N LEU A 88 12.22 5.19 1.41
CA LEU A 88 11.29 4.86 2.48
C LEU A 88 11.77 5.47 3.80
N HIS A 89 11.09 6.50 4.27
CA HIS A 89 11.37 7.13 5.55
C HIS A 89 10.60 6.38 6.65
N THR A 90 11.20 5.31 7.19
CA THR A 90 10.55 4.39 8.14
C THR A 90 10.06 5.06 9.42
N GLN A 91 10.68 6.17 9.83
CA GLN A 91 10.25 7.00 10.96
C GLN A 91 8.86 7.64 10.78
N LEU A 92 8.36 7.70 9.55
CA LEU A 92 7.01 8.19 9.25
C LEU A 92 5.95 7.10 9.38
N LEU A 93 6.32 5.84 9.58
CA LEU A 93 5.39 4.73 9.68
C LEU A 93 4.87 4.56 11.11
N ASP A 94 3.57 4.29 11.25
CA ASP A 94 2.93 3.87 12.49
C ASP A 94 2.92 2.34 12.65
N GLY A 95 3.28 1.61 11.58
CA GLY A 95 3.47 0.17 11.62
C GLY A 95 3.69 -0.44 10.24
N VAL A 96 3.90 -1.75 10.23
CA VAL A 96 4.03 -2.57 9.03
C VAL A 96 3.04 -3.73 9.12
N ILE A 97 2.35 -4.03 8.03
CA ILE A 97 1.39 -5.12 7.91
C ILE A 97 1.98 -6.13 6.93
N GLN A 98 2.18 -7.36 7.40
CA GLN A 98 2.67 -8.44 6.56
C GLN A 98 1.48 -9.18 5.93
N VAL A 99 1.55 -9.39 4.63
CA VAL A 99 0.46 -10.02 3.87
C VAL A 99 0.92 -11.32 3.22
N ASP A 100 0.13 -12.38 3.41
CA ASP A 100 0.35 -13.63 2.73
C ASP A 100 0.03 -13.50 1.23
N PRO A 101 0.85 -14.07 0.34
CA PRO A 101 0.57 -14.01 -1.09
C PRO A 101 -0.77 -14.61 -1.52
N ALA A 102 -1.26 -15.63 -0.82
CA ALA A 102 -2.58 -16.21 -1.10
C ALA A 102 -3.69 -15.22 -0.76
N ASP A 103 -3.57 -14.49 0.34
CA ASP A 103 -4.52 -13.43 0.72
C ASP A 103 -4.50 -12.28 -0.28
N ALA A 104 -3.31 -11.84 -0.72
CA ALA A 104 -3.18 -10.81 -1.74
C ALA A 104 -3.91 -11.19 -3.04
N LYS A 105 -3.74 -12.44 -3.50
CA LYS A 105 -4.43 -12.97 -4.67
C LYS A 105 -5.95 -13.04 -4.44
N ALA A 106 -6.38 -13.56 -3.30
CA ALA A 106 -7.80 -13.68 -2.98
C ALA A 106 -8.50 -12.31 -2.98
N TRP A 107 -7.89 -11.29 -2.38
CA TRP A 107 -8.43 -9.93 -2.36
C TRP A 107 -8.40 -9.23 -3.73
N ALA A 108 -7.39 -9.49 -4.58
CA ALA A 108 -7.41 -9.01 -5.96
C ALA A 108 -8.58 -9.60 -6.76
N LEU A 109 -8.85 -10.90 -6.59
CA LEU A 109 -9.97 -11.57 -7.25
C LEU A 109 -11.33 -11.07 -6.74
N ARG A 110 -11.48 -10.90 -5.42
CA ARG A 110 -12.69 -10.34 -4.81
C ARG A 110 -12.94 -8.91 -5.29
N SER A 111 -11.91 -8.07 -5.40
CA SER A 111 -12.03 -6.72 -5.98
C SER A 111 -12.63 -6.74 -7.38
N ALA A 112 -12.23 -7.69 -8.22
CA ALA A 112 -12.80 -7.83 -9.57
C ALA A 112 -14.24 -8.34 -9.55
N GLN A 113 -14.56 -9.31 -8.68
CA GLN A 113 -15.85 -9.97 -8.63
C GLN A 113 -16.94 -9.16 -7.91
N GLU A 114 -16.58 -8.50 -6.81
CA GLU A 114 -17.51 -7.81 -5.91
C GLU A 114 -17.62 -6.33 -6.27
N GLU A 115 -16.53 -5.68 -6.67
CA GLU A 115 -16.47 -4.24 -6.92
C GLU A 115 -16.26 -3.87 -8.41
N GLY A 116 -16.11 -4.87 -9.28
CA GLY A 116 -15.84 -4.65 -10.71
C GLY A 116 -14.46 -4.03 -11.00
N LEU A 117 -13.55 -4.05 -10.03
CA LEU A 117 -12.23 -3.45 -10.12
C LEU A 117 -11.17 -4.53 -10.33
N LEU A 118 -10.75 -4.70 -11.59
CA LEU A 118 -9.65 -5.59 -11.95
C LEU A 118 -8.30 -4.93 -11.61
N VAL A 119 -7.69 -5.36 -10.52
CA VAL A 119 -6.44 -4.79 -9.97
C VAL A 119 -5.30 -5.81 -9.96
N GLY A 120 -4.05 -5.36 -9.88
CA GLY A 120 -2.88 -6.23 -9.70
C GLY A 120 -2.73 -6.83 -8.30
N ILE A 121 -1.79 -7.76 -8.15
CA ILE A 121 -1.55 -8.49 -6.88
C ILE A 121 -1.06 -7.58 -5.74
N SER A 122 -0.31 -6.50 -6.01
CA SER A 122 0.10 -5.52 -4.99
C SER A 122 -1.09 -4.73 -4.43
N SER A 123 -2.06 -4.41 -5.27
CA SER A 123 -3.31 -3.77 -4.87
C SER A 123 -4.16 -4.75 -4.05
N GLY A 124 -4.22 -6.02 -4.46
CA GLY A 124 -4.79 -7.09 -3.65
C GLY A 124 -4.13 -7.23 -2.27
N ALA A 125 -2.79 -7.11 -2.21
CA ALA A 125 -2.08 -7.11 -0.92
C ALA A 125 -2.46 -5.91 -0.05
N THR A 126 -2.65 -4.73 -0.64
CA THR A 126 -3.12 -3.54 0.08
C THR A 126 -4.54 -3.74 0.62
N LEU A 127 -5.45 -4.30 -0.17
CA LEU A 127 -6.81 -4.63 0.27
C LEU A 127 -6.82 -5.67 1.40
N ALA A 128 -5.99 -6.71 1.28
CA ALA A 128 -5.81 -7.71 2.34
C ALA A 128 -5.32 -7.07 3.64
N ALA A 129 -4.31 -6.19 3.56
CA ALA A 129 -3.78 -5.47 4.72
C ALA A 129 -4.84 -4.55 5.36
N ILE A 130 -5.64 -3.86 4.56
CA ILE A 130 -6.75 -3.04 5.06
C ILE A 130 -7.72 -3.93 5.83
N ALA A 131 -8.16 -5.05 5.25
CA ALA A 131 -9.08 -5.96 5.89
C ALA A 131 -8.53 -6.55 7.20
N GLN A 132 -7.24 -6.88 7.26
CA GLN A 132 -6.57 -7.31 8.49
C GLN A 132 -6.54 -6.21 9.55
N LYS A 133 -6.45 -4.93 9.14
CA LYS A 133 -6.33 -3.79 10.07
C LYS A 133 -7.66 -3.25 10.57
N LEU A 134 -8.75 -3.41 9.81
CA LEU A 134 -10.07 -2.90 10.15
C LEU A 134 -10.53 -3.22 11.59
N PRO A 135 -10.32 -4.43 12.15
CA PRO A 135 -10.72 -4.74 13.53
C PRO A 135 -10.05 -3.88 14.61
N ASP A 136 -8.87 -3.31 14.32
CA ASP A 136 -8.11 -2.45 15.24
C ASP A 136 -8.49 -0.97 15.11
N LEU A 137 -9.23 -0.60 14.05
CA LEU A 137 -9.60 0.78 13.79
C LEU A 137 -10.95 1.10 14.43
N ALA A 138 -11.12 2.36 14.83
CA ALA A 138 -12.39 2.82 15.38
C ALA A 138 -13.50 2.69 14.33
N THR A 139 -14.71 2.30 14.76
CA THR A 139 -15.88 2.28 13.87
C THR A 139 -16.06 3.63 13.20
N GLY A 140 -16.21 3.63 11.87
CA GLY A 140 -16.33 4.85 11.07
C GLY A 140 -14.99 5.45 10.61
N SER A 141 -13.85 4.82 10.92
CA SER A 141 -12.55 5.25 10.41
C SER A 141 -12.51 5.24 8.89
N ARG A 142 -11.89 6.27 8.31
CA ARG A 142 -11.62 6.36 6.88
C ARG A 142 -10.22 5.85 6.57
N VAL A 143 -10.15 4.85 5.70
CA VAL A 143 -8.91 4.22 5.28
C VAL A 143 -8.68 4.45 3.79
N LEU A 144 -7.49 4.91 3.43
CA LEU A 144 -7.06 5.05 2.03
C LEU A 144 -6.02 3.99 1.70
N GLY A 145 -6.30 3.22 0.65
CA GLY A 145 -5.36 2.32 0.00
C GLY A 145 -4.91 2.87 -1.35
N PHE A 146 -3.80 2.35 -1.89
CA PHE A 146 -3.33 2.66 -3.23
C PHE A 146 -3.58 1.48 -4.18
N ASN A 147 -4.06 1.80 -5.38
CA ASN A 147 -4.07 0.89 -6.51
C ASN A 147 -2.94 1.28 -7.49
N TYR A 148 -2.02 0.38 -7.78
CA TYR A 148 -0.79 0.70 -8.50
C TYR A 148 -0.89 0.50 -10.01
N ASP A 149 -1.73 -0.45 -10.45
CA ASP A 149 -1.90 -0.80 -11.84
C ASP A 149 -3.23 -1.50 -12.11
N THR A 150 -3.61 -1.52 -13.38
CA THR A 150 -4.76 -2.31 -13.85
C THR A 150 -4.38 -3.78 -13.91
N GLY A 151 -5.30 -4.66 -13.49
CA GLY A 151 -5.08 -6.11 -13.53
C GLY A 151 -4.96 -6.69 -14.95
N GLU A 152 -5.26 -5.89 -15.99
CA GLU A 152 -5.05 -6.25 -17.40
C GLU A 152 -3.59 -6.62 -17.72
N ARG A 153 -2.63 -6.05 -16.98
CA ARG A 153 -1.20 -6.39 -17.14
C ARG A 153 -0.86 -7.78 -16.59
N TYR A 154 -1.75 -8.40 -15.84
CA TYR A 154 -1.58 -9.71 -15.21
C TYR A 154 -2.34 -10.83 -15.93
N LEU A 155 -2.99 -10.54 -17.06
CA LEU A 155 -3.67 -11.55 -17.89
C LEU A 155 -2.73 -12.66 -18.39
N SER A 156 -1.44 -12.35 -18.52
CA SER A 156 -0.39 -13.30 -18.92
C SER A 156 0.32 -13.99 -17.75
N VAL A 157 -0.01 -13.64 -16.50
CA VAL A 157 0.58 -14.27 -15.31
C VAL A 157 -0.14 -15.59 -15.04
N PRO A 158 0.57 -16.74 -15.13
CA PRO A 158 -0.04 -18.03 -14.87
C PRO A 158 -0.70 -18.04 -13.49
N GLU A 159 -1.92 -18.61 -13.42
CA GLU A 159 -2.73 -18.74 -12.20
C GLU A 159 -3.33 -17.44 -11.63
N PHE A 160 -3.10 -16.25 -12.20
CA PHE A 160 -3.66 -15.02 -11.64
C PHE A 160 -5.19 -14.96 -11.77
N LEU A 161 -5.72 -15.29 -12.94
CA LEU A 161 -7.16 -15.43 -13.18
C LEU A 161 -7.60 -16.89 -13.03
N PRO A 162 -8.81 -17.16 -12.49
CA PRO A 162 -9.42 -18.47 -12.61
C PRO A 162 -9.63 -18.77 -14.11
N GLY A 163 -9.13 -19.94 -14.54
CA GLY A 163 -9.39 -20.48 -15.88
C GLY A 163 -10.82 -20.98 -16.04
#